data_AF-A0A1Q9C021-F1
#
_entry.id   AF-A0A1Q9C021-F1
#
_cell.length_a   1.000
_cell.length_b   1.000
_cell.length_c   1.000
_cell.angle_alpha   90.00
_cell.angle_beta   90.00
_cell.angle_gamma   90.00
#
_symmetry.space_group_name_H-M   'P 1'
#
loop_
_entity.id
_entity.type
_entity.pdbx_description
1 polymer ?
#
loop_
_entity_poly.entity_id
_entity_poly.type
_entity_poly.pdbx_seq_one_letter_code
_entity_poly.pdbx_strand_id
1 'polypeptide(L)'
;MGAEKVLRLYEHALSRAPTAITGVVAGSLGFLGDAVAQEVEHHRAVSSAFDAQRSFAFTLYAIGWGAFGLRPWLNFLNRRFPGRAPSEICKKVAAQQFLWNPTVYLPSFYAFNGLLRGQDVDSLIVKIRQEYVSCLVYIWKVWIPLSFSIFAFVPVRHQVAANFLANLLWNTLLSLFYNSADSVSE
;
A
#
# COMPACT_ATOMS: atom_id res chain seq x y z
N MET A 1 27.79 2.41 -10.58
CA MET A 1 28.34 3.35 -9.58
C MET A 1 27.27 4.17 -8.82
N GLY A 2 26.18 4.59 -9.46
CA GLY A 2 25.12 5.38 -8.79
C GLY A 2 24.22 4.60 -7.82
N ALA A 3 23.68 3.43 -8.22
CA ALA A 3 22.70 2.68 -7.43
C ALA A 3 23.22 2.21 -6.06
N GLU A 4 24.45 1.71 -5.98
CA GLU A 4 25.06 1.32 -4.70
C GLU A 4 25.27 2.49 -3.76
N LYS A 5 25.60 3.67 -4.30
CA LYS A 5 25.75 4.89 -3.49
C LYS A 5 24.41 5.32 -2.89
N VAL A 6 23.35 5.26 -3.70
CA VAL A 6 21.97 5.52 -3.24
C VAL A 6 21.55 4.51 -2.18
N LEU A 7 21.82 3.21 -2.40
CA LEU A 7 21.49 2.16 -1.44
C LEU A 7 22.22 2.37 -0.12
N ARG A 8 23.52 2.69 -0.14
CA ARG A 8 24.30 2.97 1.08
C ARG A 8 23.79 4.20 1.82
N LEU A 9 23.45 5.27 1.11
CA LEU A 9 22.85 6.47 1.70
C LEU A 9 21.51 6.16 2.36
N TYR A 10 20.66 5.39 1.67
CA TYR A 10 19.39 4.93 2.21
C TYR A 10 19.58 4.06 3.46
N GLU A 11 20.49 3.08 3.43
CA GLU A 11 20.77 2.21 4.58
C GLU A 11 21.29 3.01 5.79
N HIS A 12 22.17 3.99 5.55
CA HIS A 12 22.70 4.87 6.59
C HIS A 12 21.62 5.78 7.18
N ALA A 13 20.75 6.34 6.35
CA ALA A 13 19.65 7.17 6.81
C ALA A 13 18.62 6.33 7.59
N LEU A 14 18.27 5.15 7.06
CA LEU A 14 17.30 4.24 7.65
C LEU A 14 17.77 3.74 9.03
N SER A 15 19.07 3.51 9.22
CA SER A 15 19.59 3.09 10.52
C SER A 15 19.51 4.20 11.58
N ARG A 16 19.68 5.47 11.17
CA ARG A 16 19.62 6.63 12.08
C ARG A 16 18.21 7.07 12.44
N ALA A 17 17.31 7.10 11.46
CA ALA A 17 15.96 7.62 11.64
C ALA A 17 14.92 6.70 10.94
N PRO A 18 14.77 5.45 11.40
CA PRO A 18 14.05 4.44 10.63
C PRO A 18 12.57 4.76 10.40
N THR A 19 11.91 5.39 11.38
CA THR A 19 10.51 5.81 11.23
C THR A 19 10.37 6.97 10.24
N ALA A 20 11.23 7.99 10.35
CA ALA A 20 11.19 9.14 9.46
C ALA A 20 11.51 8.74 8.01
N ILE A 21 12.57 7.96 7.79
CA ILE A 21 12.94 7.48 6.46
C ILE A 21 11.87 6.58 5.85
N THR A 22 11.24 5.74 6.67
CA THR A 22 10.07 4.97 6.21
C THR A 22 8.94 5.89 5.76
N GLY A 23 8.62 6.93 6.54
CA GLY A 23 7.62 7.92 6.17
C GLY A 23 7.96 8.61 4.85
N VAL A 24 9.21 9.06 4.67
CA VAL A 24 9.67 9.68 3.42
C VAL A 24 9.52 8.73 2.23
N VAL A 25 9.99 7.48 2.34
CA VAL A 25 9.87 6.49 1.26
C VAL A 25 8.40 6.22 0.93
N ALA A 26 7.58 6.04 1.97
CA ALA A 26 6.15 5.82 1.82
C ALA A 26 5.45 6.99 1.14
N GLY A 27 5.70 8.22 1.59
CA GLY A 27 5.17 9.44 1.02
C GLY A 27 5.54 9.61 -0.44
N SER A 28 6.83 9.45 -0.78
CA SER A 28 7.30 9.55 -2.16
C SER A 28 6.63 8.52 -3.08
N LEU A 29 6.50 7.27 -2.62
CA LEU A 29 5.85 6.21 -3.40
C LEU A 29 4.33 6.40 -3.48
N GLY A 30 3.71 6.94 -2.44
CA GLY A 30 2.30 7.32 -2.44
C GLY A 30 2.00 8.44 -3.44
N PHE A 31 2.82 9.50 -3.42
CA PHE A 31 2.75 10.60 -4.40
C PHE A 31 2.90 10.08 -5.83
N LEU A 32 3.96 9.30 -6.08
CA LEU A 32 4.22 8.74 -7.41
C LEU A 32 3.08 7.84 -7.89
N GLY A 33 2.48 7.04 -7.00
CA GLY A 33 1.37 6.17 -7.35
C GLY A 33 0.12 6.93 -7.73
N ASP A 34 -0.20 7.97 -6.97
CA ASP A 34 -1.34 8.82 -7.31
C ASP A 34 -1.08 9.63 -8.59
N ALA A 35 0.14 10.16 -8.78
CA ALA A 35 0.50 10.88 -10.00
C ALA A 35 0.40 10.00 -11.25
N VAL A 36 0.87 8.74 -11.17
CA VAL A 36 0.73 7.77 -12.27
C VAL A 36 -0.74 7.43 -12.51
N ALA A 37 -1.54 7.25 -11.45
CA ALA A 37 -2.97 6.99 -11.59
C ALA A 37 -3.69 8.15 -12.30
N GLN A 38 -3.39 9.39 -11.91
CA GLN A 38 -3.97 10.59 -12.52
C GLN A 38 -3.54 10.78 -13.98
N GLU A 39 -2.28 10.47 -14.33
CA GLU A 39 -1.83 10.52 -15.73
C GLU A 39 -2.57 9.49 -16.60
N VAL A 40 -2.81 8.28 -16.07
CA VAL A 40 -3.61 7.25 -16.74
C VAL A 40 -5.07 7.70 -16.91
N GLU A 41 -5.65 8.35 -15.89
CA GLU A 41 -6.99 8.94 -15.96
C GLU A 41 -7.06 10.06 -17.02
N HIS A 42 -6.00 10.89 -17.12
CA HIS A 42 -5.88 11.97 -18.11
C HIS A 42 -5.80 11.44 -19.54
N HIS A 43 -4.94 10.45 -19.81
CA HIS A 43 -4.86 9.81 -21.12
C HIS A 43 -6.15 9.11 -21.56
N ARG A 44 -7.03 8.76 -20.61
CA ARG A 44 -8.34 8.14 -20.87
C ARG A 44 -9.49 9.14 -20.87
N ALA A 45 -9.21 10.45 -20.84
CA ALA A 45 -10.19 11.53 -20.81
C ALA A 45 -11.19 11.46 -19.62
N VAL A 46 -10.82 10.77 -18.53
CA VAL A 46 -11.63 10.67 -17.30
C VAL A 46 -11.48 11.94 -16.45
N SER A 47 -10.32 12.60 -16.51
CA SER A 47 -10.04 13.89 -15.86
C SER A 47 -9.10 14.73 -16.75
N SER A 48 -9.24 16.06 -16.74
CA SER A 48 -8.42 16.97 -17.55
C SER A 48 -7.33 17.72 -16.78
N ALA A 49 -7.37 17.70 -15.44
CA ALA A 49 -6.45 18.45 -14.60
C ALA A 49 -5.87 17.58 -13.47
N PHE A 50 -4.60 17.84 -13.15
CA PHE A 50 -3.92 17.21 -12.02
C PHE A 50 -4.50 17.73 -10.69
N ASP A 51 -5.05 16.82 -9.89
CA ASP A 51 -5.57 17.04 -8.55
C ASP A 51 -4.44 16.97 -7.51
N ALA A 52 -3.82 18.13 -7.27
CA ALA A 52 -2.76 18.27 -6.27
C ALA A 52 -3.26 18.02 -4.84
N GLN A 53 -4.53 18.28 -4.55
CA GLN A 53 -5.10 18.05 -3.22
C GLN A 53 -5.23 16.55 -2.93
N ARG A 54 -5.68 15.77 -3.91
CA ARG A 54 -5.69 14.30 -3.86
C ARG A 54 -4.28 13.76 -3.65
N SER A 55 -3.30 14.19 -4.45
CA SER A 55 -1.91 13.73 -4.29
C SER A 55 -1.33 14.08 -2.92
N PHE A 56 -1.60 15.27 -2.41
CA PHE A 56 -1.16 15.67 -1.08
C PHE A 56 -1.78 14.78 0.01
N ALA A 57 -3.09 14.52 -0.07
CA ALA A 57 -3.77 13.66 0.89
C ALA A 57 -3.23 12.21 0.86
N PHE A 58 -3.07 11.62 -0.32
CA PHE A 58 -2.48 10.28 -0.46
C PHE A 58 -1.04 10.22 0.07
N THR A 59 -0.26 11.27 -0.17
CA THR A 59 1.10 11.39 0.34
C THR A 59 1.13 11.40 1.87
N LEU A 60 0.30 12.24 2.51
CA LEU A 60 0.20 12.30 3.97
C LEU A 60 -0.27 10.98 4.57
N TYR A 61 -1.26 10.34 3.96
CA TYR A 61 -1.72 9.03 4.38
C TYR A 61 -0.60 7.99 4.28
N ALA A 62 0.14 7.97 3.17
CA ALA A 62 1.25 7.04 2.98
C ALA A 62 2.36 7.25 4.03
N ILE A 63 2.71 8.51 4.34
CA ILE A 63 3.68 8.83 5.40
C ILE A 63 3.21 8.26 6.74
N GLY A 64 1.99 8.59 7.16
CA GLY A 64 1.44 8.16 8.45
C GLY A 64 1.28 6.64 8.53
N TRP A 65 0.68 6.04 7.51
CA TRP A 65 0.46 4.60 7.40
C TRP A 65 1.78 3.83 7.38
N GLY A 66 2.77 4.30 6.62
CA GLY A 66 4.07 3.65 6.52
C GLY A 66 4.87 3.71 7.82
N ALA A 67 4.96 4.92 8.40
CA ALA A 67 5.76 5.17 9.59
C ALA A 67 5.17 4.53 10.85
N PHE A 68 3.84 4.64 11.04
CA PHE A 68 3.17 4.29 12.30
C PHE A 68 2.24 3.08 12.20
N GLY A 69 1.81 2.67 11.00
CA GLY A 69 1.01 1.46 10.80
C GLY A 69 1.87 0.26 10.38
N LEU A 70 2.30 0.27 9.12
CA LEU A 70 2.94 -0.87 8.47
C LEU A 70 4.29 -1.23 9.10
N ARG A 71 5.15 -0.24 9.40
CA ARG A 71 6.49 -0.53 9.96
C ARG A 71 6.42 -1.22 11.33
N PRO A 72 5.71 -0.69 12.34
CA PRO A 72 5.55 -1.37 13.63
C PRO A 72 4.96 -2.77 13.47
N TRP A 73 3.97 -2.94 12.59
CA TRP A 73 3.36 -4.23 12.31
C TRP A 73 4.35 -5.25 11.73
N LEU A 74 5.11 -4.88 10.68
CA LEU A 74 6.12 -5.77 10.10
C LEU A 74 7.24 -6.09 11.10
N ASN A 75 7.64 -5.13 11.93
CA ASN A 75 8.61 -5.38 12.99
C ASN A 75 8.06 -6.38 14.02
N PHE A 76 6.80 -6.24 14.42
CA PHE A 76 6.11 -7.18 15.30
C PHE A 76 6.10 -8.59 14.70
N LEU A 77 5.69 -8.75 13.44
CA LEU A 77 5.67 -10.03 12.75
C LEU A 77 7.05 -10.68 12.68
N ASN A 78 8.09 -9.90 12.36
CA ASN A 78 9.45 -10.42 12.29
C ASN A 78 10.05 -10.77 13.66
N ARG A 79 9.61 -10.12 14.74
CA ARG A 79 9.98 -10.50 16.11
C ARG A 79 9.22 -11.74 16.58
N ARG A 80 7.94 -11.87 16.23
CA ARG A 80 7.08 -12.98 16.67
C ARG A 80 7.32 -14.28 15.91
N PHE A 81 7.70 -14.18 14.64
CA PHE A 81 7.96 -15.28 13.72
C PHE A 81 9.36 -15.10 13.11
N PRO A 82 10.44 -15.33 13.87
CA PRO A 82 11.80 -15.03 13.41
C PRO A 82 12.24 -15.96 12.28
N GLY A 83 13.07 -15.45 11.36
CA GLY A 83 13.64 -16.22 10.27
C GLY A 83 12.79 -16.31 9.00
N ARG A 84 13.20 -17.24 8.12
CA ARG A 84 12.69 -17.43 6.75
C ARG A 84 12.27 -18.88 6.45
N ALA A 85 12.09 -19.69 7.49
CA ALA A 85 11.52 -21.02 7.31
C ALA A 85 10.11 -20.87 6.69
N PRO A 86 9.70 -21.75 5.75
CA PRO A 86 8.39 -21.65 5.11
C PRO A 86 7.23 -21.57 6.11
N SER A 87 7.31 -22.29 7.22
CA SER A 87 6.33 -22.24 8.31
C SER A 87 6.20 -20.85 8.94
N GLU A 88 7.31 -20.15 9.18
CA GLU A 88 7.31 -18.79 9.75
C GLU A 88 6.81 -17.77 8.74
N ILE A 89 7.15 -17.94 7.46
CA ILE A 89 6.63 -17.09 6.38
C ILE A 89 5.11 -17.26 6.28
N CYS A 90 4.59 -18.49 6.28
CA CYS A 90 3.16 -18.76 6.25
C CYS A 90 2.44 -18.11 7.45
N LYS A 91 3.01 -18.15 8.66
CA LYS A 91 2.44 -17.45 9.83
C LYS A 91 2.39 -15.94 9.63
N LYS A 92 3.45 -15.32 9.09
CA LYS A 92 3.48 -13.88 8.78
C LYS A 92 2.44 -13.50 7.74
N VAL A 93 2.36 -14.26 6.65
CA VAL A 93 1.36 -14.04 5.59
C VAL A 93 -0.04 -14.23 6.15
N ALA A 94 -0.30 -15.28 6.93
CA ALA A 94 -1.61 -15.49 7.53
C ALA A 94 -2.01 -14.33 8.46
N ALA A 95 -1.10 -13.88 9.33
CA ALA A 95 -1.35 -12.73 10.19
C ALA A 95 -1.56 -11.44 9.38
N GLN A 96 -0.80 -11.23 8.30
CA GLN A 96 -0.98 -10.08 7.42
C GLN A 96 -2.36 -10.09 6.74
N GLN A 97 -2.75 -11.23 6.18
CA GLN A 97 -3.89 -11.32 5.27
C GLN A 97 -5.21 -11.56 6.00
N PHE A 98 -5.20 -12.35 7.07
CA PHE A 98 -6.43 -12.74 7.78
C PHE A 98 -6.64 -12.01 9.11
N LEU A 99 -5.65 -11.27 9.60
CA LEU A 99 -5.80 -10.43 10.79
C LEU A 99 -5.63 -8.95 10.44
N TRP A 100 -4.45 -8.54 9.99
CA TRP A 100 -4.17 -7.12 9.77
C TRP A 100 -5.04 -6.48 8.68
N ASN A 101 -5.13 -7.14 7.52
CA ASN A 101 -5.91 -6.62 6.40
C ASN A 101 -7.40 -6.41 6.74
N PRO A 102 -8.13 -7.39 7.31
CA PRO A 102 -9.54 -7.23 7.63
C PRO A 102 -9.84 -6.44 8.91
N THR A 103 -8.88 -6.20 9.79
CA THR A 103 -9.18 -5.50 11.07
C THR A 103 -8.59 -4.10 11.15
N VAL A 104 -7.51 -3.82 10.42
CA VAL A 104 -6.81 -2.54 10.48
C VAL A 104 -6.76 -1.87 9.12
N TYR A 105 -6.16 -2.51 8.11
CA TYR A 105 -5.88 -1.85 6.83
C TYR A 105 -7.14 -1.46 6.06
N LEU A 106 -8.05 -2.41 5.83
CA LEU A 106 -9.21 -2.13 4.99
C LEU A 106 -10.18 -1.13 5.67
N PRO A 107 -10.47 -1.24 6.98
CA PRO A 107 -11.24 -0.20 7.69
C PRO A 107 -10.55 1.17 7.66
N SER A 108 -9.23 1.25 7.88
CA SER A 108 -8.52 2.53 7.84
C SER A 108 -8.52 3.15 6.46
N PHE A 109 -8.42 2.33 5.41
CA PHE A 109 -8.48 2.77 4.02
C PHE A 109 -9.86 3.34 3.67
N TYR A 110 -10.95 2.67 4.04
CA TYR A 110 -12.30 3.17 3.81
C TYR A 110 -12.58 4.45 4.60
N ALA A 111 -12.18 4.50 5.88
CA ALA A 111 -12.34 5.71 6.70
C ALA A 111 -11.58 6.89 6.08
N PHE A 112 -10.34 6.68 5.67
CA PHE A 112 -9.54 7.71 5.02
C PHE A 112 -10.16 8.20 3.70
N ASN A 113 -10.58 7.27 2.83
CA ASN A 113 -11.21 7.64 1.55
C ASN A 113 -12.54 8.36 1.73
N GLY A 114 -13.37 7.90 2.67
CA GLY A 114 -14.65 8.54 2.98
C GLY A 114 -14.45 9.97 3.47
N LEU A 115 -13.53 10.18 4.41
CA LEU A 115 -13.16 11.51 4.89
C LEU A 115 -12.62 12.41 3.79
N LEU A 116 -11.69 11.88 2.96
CA LEU A 116 -11.07 12.64 1.88
C LEU A 116 -12.09 13.12 0.84
N ARG A 117 -13.11 12.29 0.56
CA ARG A 117 -14.15 12.59 -0.43
C ARG A 117 -15.37 13.30 0.16
N GLY A 118 -15.36 13.61 1.46
CA GLY A 118 -16.50 14.21 2.15
C GLY A 118 -17.77 13.37 2.04
N GLN A 119 -17.64 12.04 1.99
CA GLN A 119 -18.79 11.15 1.82
C GLN A 119 -19.63 11.10 3.08
N ASP A 120 -20.95 11.03 2.88
CA ASP A 120 -21.89 10.74 3.95
C ASP A 120 -21.57 9.39 4.62
N VAL A 121 -21.62 9.37 5.94
CA VAL A 121 -21.18 8.23 6.76
C VAL A 121 -22.11 7.03 6.56
N ASP A 122 -23.42 7.26 6.46
CA ASP A 122 -24.39 6.18 6.27
C ASP A 122 -24.21 5.52 4.90
N SER A 123 -24.03 6.34 3.87
CA SER A 123 -23.74 5.90 2.51
C SER A 123 -22.42 5.10 2.43
N LEU A 124 -21.39 5.55 3.14
CA LEU A 124 -20.11 4.84 3.24
C LEU A 124 -20.26 3.49 3.93
N ILE A 125 -21.02 3.41 5.03
CA ILE A 125 -21.26 2.15 5.75
C ILE A 125 -21.98 1.13 4.86
N VAL A 126 -23.01 1.58 4.12
CA VAL A 126 -23.74 0.72 3.17
C VAL A 126 -22.79 0.17 2.11
N LYS A 127 -21.96 1.04 1.51
CA LYS A 127 -20.97 0.64 0.51
C LYS A 127 -19.97 -0.38 1.07
N ILE A 128 -19.41 -0.11 2.25
CA ILE A 128 -18.49 -1.03 2.92
C ILE A 128 -19.17 -2.40 3.07
N ARG A 129 -20.38 -2.46 3.62
CA ARG A 129 -21.08 -3.76 3.84
C ARG A 129 -21.28 -4.56 2.55
N GLN A 130 -21.52 -3.90 1.43
CA GLN A 130 -21.73 -4.55 0.14
C GLN A 130 -20.43 -5.06 -0.48
N GLU A 131 -19.35 -4.28 -0.38
CA GLU A 131 -18.11 -4.55 -1.12
C GLU A 131 -17.02 -5.22 -0.27
N TYR A 132 -17.11 -5.20 1.07
CA TYR A 132 -16.01 -5.54 1.97
C TYR A 132 -15.37 -6.89 1.66
N VAL A 133 -16.19 -7.93 1.54
CA VAL A 133 -15.72 -9.31 1.33
C VAL A 133 -15.10 -9.44 -0.06
N SER A 134 -15.74 -8.87 -1.08
CA SER A 134 -15.23 -8.87 -2.45
C SER A 134 -13.87 -8.15 -2.53
N CYS A 135 -13.73 -7.00 -1.86
CA CYS A 135 -12.47 -6.27 -1.75
C CYS A 135 -11.40 -7.09 -1.03
N LEU A 136 -11.72 -7.75 0.09
CA LEU A 136 -10.78 -8.61 0.80
C LEU A 136 -10.29 -9.78 -0.06
N VAL A 137 -11.20 -10.47 -0.74
CA VAL A 137 -10.84 -11.60 -1.62
C VAL A 137 -9.91 -11.12 -2.74
N TYR A 138 -10.16 -9.94 -3.31
CA TYR A 138 -9.30 -9.35 -4.33
C TYR A 138 -7.92 -8.99 -3.78
N ILE A 139 -7.86 -8.37 -2.59
CA ILE A 139 -6.61 -8.12 -1.87
C ILE A 139 -5.85 -9.43 -1.66
N TRP A 140 -6.51 -10.49 -1.20
CA TRP A 140 -5.86 -11.78 -0.93
C TRP A 140 -5.24 -12.40 -2.18
N LYS A 141 -5.96 -12.40 -3.31
CA LYS A 141 -5.46 -12.96 -4.57
C LYS A 141 -4.10 -12.40 -4.98
N VAL A 142 -3.88 -11.11 -4.73
CA VAL A 142 -2.65 -10.42 -5.12
C VAL A 142 -1.63 -10.38 -3.99
N TRP A 143 -2.08 -10.06 -2.78
CA TRP A 143 -1.17 -9.79 -1.67
C TRP A 143 -0.70 -11.05 -0.97
N ILE A 144 -1.39 -12.19 -1.04
CA ILE A 144 -0.85 -13.46 -0.51
C ILE A 144 0.46 -13.84 -1.22
N PRO A 145 0.53 -14.01 -2.56
CA PRO A 145 1.77 -14.41 -3.23
C PRO A 145 2.85 -13.32 -3.11
N LEU A 146 2.47 -12.05 -3.15
CA LEU A 146 3.41 -10.95 -3.03
C LEU A 146 4.00 -10.84 -1.62
N SER A 147 3.18 -10.97 -0.58
CA SER A 147 3.65 -10.97 0.82
C SER A 147 4.56 -12.15 1.08
N PHE A 148 4.22 -13.34 0.56
CA PHE A 148 5.08 -14.51 0.66
C PHE A 148 6.46 -14.22 0.05
N SER A 149 6.50 -13.67 -1.15
CA SER A 149 7.74 -13.30 -1.85
C SER A 149 8.55 -12.26 -1.08
N ILE A 150 7.89 -11.23 -0.54
CA ILE A 150 8.55 -10.19 0.28
C ILE A 150 9.18 -10.83 1.53
N PHE A 151 8.45 -11.67 2.26
CA PHE A 151 8.98 -12.30 3.48
C PHE A 151 10.07 -13.35 3.19
N ALA A 152 10.01 -14.03 2.05
CA ALA A 152 11.00 -15.01 1.64
C ALA A 152 12.33 -14.37 1.22
N PHE A 153 12.27 -13.33 0.37
CA PHE A 153 13.46 -12.82 -0.31
C PHE A 153 13.98 -11.49 0.27
N VAL A 154 13.09 -10.64 0.79
CA VAL A 154 13.48 -9.27 1.21
C VAL A 154 13.98 -9.26 2.66
N PRO A 155 15.15 -8.66 2.94
CA PRO A 155 15.64 -8.48 4.31
C PRO A 155 14.67 -7.64 5.13
N VAL A 156 14.51 -7.93 6.43
CA VAL A 156 13.52 -7.28 7.33
C VAL A 156 13.54 -5.76 7.23
N ARG A 157 14.74 -5.16 7.23
CA ARG A 157 14.94 -3.70 7.11
C ARG A 157 14.38 -3.08 5.82
N HIS A 158 14.19 -3.86 4.75
CA HIS A 158 13.70 -3.37 3.46
C HIS A 158 12.26 -3.81 3.16
N GLN A 159 11.64 -4.61 4.02
CA GLN A 159 10.29 -5.12 3.77
C GLN A 159 9.25 -4.00 3.69
N VAL A 160 9.40 -2.91 4.45
CA VAL A 160 8.49 -1.76 4.37
C VAL A 160 8.59 -1.08 3.00
N ALA A 161 9.81 -0.77 2.54
CA ALA A 161 10.03 -0.20 1.22
C ALA A 161 9.51 -1.11 0.11
N ALA A 162 9.77 -2.42 0.20
CA ALA A 162 9.26 -3.40 -0.76
C ALA A 162 7.72 -3.44 -0.80
N ASN A 163 7.05 -3.32 0.35
CA ASN A 163 5.59 -3.23 0.41
C ASN A 163 5.05 -1.94 -0.25
N PHE A 164 5.73 -0.81 -0.11
CA PHE A 164 5.31 0.43 -0.79
C PHE A 164 5.58 0.39 -2.30
N LEU A 165 6.68 -0.20 -2.74
CA LEU A 165 6.96 -0.46 -4.15
C LEU A 165 5.92 -1.41 -4.76
N ALA A 166 5.56 -2.47 -4.05
CA ALA A 166 4.47 -3.36 -4.41
C ALA A 166 3.13 -2.62 -4.51
N ASN A 167 2.83 -1.72 -3.57
CA ASN A 167 1.63 -0.90 -3.58
C ASN A 167 1.60 0.08 -4.77
N LEU A 168 2.74 0.67 -5.13
CA LEU A 168 2.84 1.52 -6.31
C LEU A 168 2.40 0.75 -7.56
N LEU A 169 3.00 -0.42 -7.79
CA LEU A 169 2.67 -1.30 -8.91
C LEU A 169 1.19 -1.72 -8.89
N TRP A 170 0.67 -2.05 -7.70
CA TRP A 170 -0.73 -2.40 -7.53
C TRP A 170 -1.69 -1.28 -7.95
N ASN A 171 -1.45 -0.06 -7.48
CA ASN A 171 -2.30 1.08 -7.82
C ASN A 171 -2.24 1.40 -9.32
N THR A 172 -1.05 1.33 -9.94
CA THR A 172 -0.92 1.46 -11.39
C THR A 172 -1.71 0.38 -12.13
N LEU A 173 -1.58 -0.90 -11.73
CA LEU A 173 -2.32 -2.00 -12.36
C LEU A 173 -3.83 -1.85 -12.20
N LEU A 174 -4.31 -1.46 -11.01
CA LEU A 174 -5.71 -1.19 -10.76
C LEU A 174 -6.25 -0.09 -11.67
N SER A 175 -5.56 1.05 -11.76
CA SER A 175 -5.94 2.14 -12.68
C SER A 175 -6.00 1.67 -14.13
N LEU A 176 -5.09 0.76 -14.54
CA LEU A 176 -5.10 0.19 -15.88
C LEU A 176 -6.28 -0.77 -16.11
N PHE A 177 -6.56 -1.68 -15.16
CA PHE A 177 -7.55 -2.75 -15.29
C PHE A 177 -8.99 -2.34 -15.00
N TYR A 178 -9.25 -1.57 -13.92
CA TYR A 178 -10.62 -1.20 -13.52
C TYR A 178 -11.29 -0.36 -14.62
N ASN A 179 -10.55 0.54 -15.26
CA ASN A 179 -11.09 1.38 -16.34
C ASN A 179 -11.04 0.70 -17.73
N SER A 180 -10.53 -0.54 -17.84
CA SER A 180 -10.66 -1.35 -19.07
C SER A 180 -11.89 -2.28 -19.05
N ALA A 181 -12.53 -2.45 -17.88
CA ALA A 181 -13.79 -3.19 -17.77
C ALA A 181 -14.99 -2.32 -18.19
N ASP A 182 -14.94 -1.01 -17.95
CA ASP A 182 -15.99 -0.07 -18.37
C ASP A 182 -16.03 0.14 -19.90
N SER A 183 -14.93 -0.09 -20.62
CA SER A 183 -14.86 0.03 -22.09
C SER A 183 -15.37 -1.21 -22.85
N VAL A 184 -15.87 -2.24 -22.15
CA VAL A 184 -16.43 -3.46 -22.77
C VAL A 184 -17.95 -3.55 -22.53
N SER A 185 -18.52 -2.58 -21.81
CA SER A 185 -19.96 -2.44 -21.56
C SER A 185 -20.65 -1.35 -22.39
N GLU A 186 -19.96 -0.77 -23.39
CA GLU A 186 -20.57 0.06 -24.44
C GLU A 186 -20.66 -0.67 -25.78
#